data_AF-A0A0D2RH16-F1
#
_entry.id   AF-A0A0D2RH16-F1
#
_cell.length_a   1.000
_cell.length_b   1.000
_cell.length_c   1.000
_cell.angle_alpha   90.00
_cell.angle_beta   90.00
_cell.angle_gamma   90.00
#
_symmetry.space_group_name_H-M   'P 1'
#
loop_
_entity.id
_entity.type
_entity.pdbx_description
1 polymer ?
#
loop_
_entity_poly.entity_id
_entity_poly.type
_entity_poly.pdbx_seq_one_letter_code
_entity_poly.pdbx_strand_id
1 'polypeptide(L)'
;MAYLSEPSSSLSFSSSSHLSNGSITHNIPPFSVPETGANLEALSLTKLSSSLEQLIVDNCPVFSDADIVVEGVAVGVHRCILAVRSKFFNEVFKEGSGSSEKDGKPSYNMSELLPYGKIGLEAFQVFLSYLYTGKLKPSPMEVSTCVDNVCAHDACRPAISFAVELMYASSIFQIPELVPLFQRRLLNFVEKALLEDIIPILVVAFHCQCSQLVSQCVDRVARSDLDSICIEKELPYEVTESIRLLRRKSPSDGEGNEAVVDPLQEKRIRRIHKALDSDDVELVKLLLTESDITLDDATALHYAAAYCDPKVVSEVLGLRLADVNLRNSRGYTVLHIAAMRKEPSVIMALLAKGASASTLTFDGQSAVNICRRLTRPKDYHAKTEQGKETNKDRICIDILEREMRRNPMAGDVSVASHALSDDLHMRLLYLENRGITLFGGFHVALSNWFVILHFPAFHLCCRTS
;
A
#
# COMPACT_ATOMS: atom_id res chain seq x y z
N MET A 1 15.58 34.36 0.47
CA MET A 1 14.37 35.18 0.39
C MET A 1 13.53 34.59 -0.74
N ALA A 2 12.33 34.05 -0.57
CA ALA A 2 11.35 34.14 0.50
C ALA A 2 10.82 32.73 0.85
N TYR A 3 10.57 32.53 2.15
CA TYR A 3 9.88 31.38 2.71
C TYR A 3 8.37 31.55 2.51
N LEU A 4 7.69 30.54 1.96
CA LEU A 4 6.23 30.42 2.05
C LEU A 4 5.92 29.02 2.59
N SER A 5 5.84 28.96 3.91
CA SER A 5 5.23 27.89 4.69
C SER A 5 3.73 28.13 4.75
N GLU A 6 2.92 27.22 4.22
CA GLU A 6 1.47 27.18 4.44
C GLU A 6 1.07 25.97 5.31
N PRO A 7 0.02 26.10 6.13
CA PRO A 7 -0.09 25.35 7.37
C PRO A 7 -0.98 24.11 7.27
N SER A 8 -0.50 23.03 7.88
CA SER A 8 -1.27 21.85 8.25
C SER A 8 -2.42 22.21 9.19
N SER A 9 -3.65 22.04 8.72
CA SER A 9 -4.88 22.26 9.49
C SER A 9 -5.27 20.98 10.23
N SER A 10 -4.97 20.96 11.53
CA SER A 10 -5.55 20.03 12.50
C SER A 10 -7.02 20.41 12.73
N LEU A 11 -7.94 19.65 12.14
CA LEU A 11 -9.39 19.81 12.35
C LEU A 11 -9.79 19.17 13.68
N SER A 12 -9.89 19.98 14.74
CA SER A 12 -10.65 19.65 15.95
C SER A 12 -12.13 19.97 15.70
N PHE A 13 -12.98 18.95 15.65
CA PHE A 13 -14.43 19.14 15.53
C PHE A 13 -15.09 19.18 16.92
N SER A 14 -15.57 20.36 17.30
CA SER A 14 -16.58 20.53 18.34
C SER A 14 -17.96 20.46 17.66
N SER A 15 -18.71 19.39 17.88
CA SER A 15 -20.09 19.26 17.42
C SER A 15 -21.02 20.12 18.28
N SER A 16 -21.71 21.10 17.69
CA SER A 16 -22.91 21.69 18.29
C SER A 16 -24.11 21.47 17.36
N SER A 17 -25.04 20.66 17.84
CA SER A 17 -26.34 20.38 17.23
C SER A 17 -27.24 21.62 17.19
N HIS A 18 -27.71 22.02 16.00
CA HIS A 18 -28.80 22.98 15.86
C HIS A 18 -30.11 22.27 15.50
N LEU A 19 -31.05 22.29 16.43
CA LEU A 19 -32.48 22.06 16.19
C LEU A 19 -33.11 23.37 15.71
N SER A 20 -33.84 23.29 14.60
CA SER A 20 -34.66 24.37 14.05
C SER A 20 -35.94 24.60 14.85
N ASN A 21 -36.28 25.86 15.17
CA ASN A 21 -37.63 26.40 15.00
C ASN A 21 -37.62 27.94 15.01
N GLY A 22 -38.48 28.55 14.20
CA GLY A 22 -38.34 29.94 13.73
C GLY A 22 -39.06 31.05 14.52
N SER A 23 -39.10 32.20 13.84
CA SER A 23 -39.96 33.39 14.03
C SER A 23 -39.53 34.51 14.99
N ILE A 24 -38.95 35.56 14.37
CA ILE A 24 -39.27 37.01 14.44
C ILE A 24 -39.16 37.77 15.80
N THR A 25 -38.13 38.65 15.84
CA THR A 25 -37.92 39.95 16.52
C THR A 25 -38.48 40.23 17.92
N HIS A 26 -37.60 40.47 18.91
CA HIS A 26 -37.39 41.77 19.57
C HIS A 26 -36.20 41.73 20.56
N ASN A 27 -35.50 42.86 20.68
CA ASN A 27 -34.24 43.11 21.41
C ASN A 27 -34.25 42.74 22.91
N ILE A 28 -33.32 41.88 23.33
CA ILE A 28 -32.74 41.80 24.68
C ILE A 28 -31.28 41.33 24.53
N PRO A 29 -30.27 41.98 25.14
CA PRO A 29 -28.89 41.47 25.09
C PRO A 29 -28.77 40.26 26.01
N PRO A 30 -28.29 39.09 25.56
CA PRO A 30 -27.97 38.01 26.47
C PRO A 30 -26.60 38.28 27.08
N PHE A 31 -26.58 38.24 28.41
CA PHE A 31 -25.38 38.20 29.24
C PHE A 31 -24.33 37.24 28.66
N SER A 32 -23.13 37.75 28.44
CA SER A 32 -21.94 36.97 28.11
C SER A 32 -21.61 36.01 29.26
N VAL A 33 -21.90 34.73 29.09
CA VAL A 33 -21.29 33.66 29.89
C VAL A 33 -19.81 33.58 29.50
N PRO A 34 -18.87 33.54 30.45
CA PRO A 34 -17.46 33.70 30.12
C PRO A 34 -16.88 32.43 29.47
N GLU A 35 -16.27 32.60 28.29
CA GLU A 35 -15.53 31.59 27.49
C GLU A 35 -14.35 30.93 28.23
N THR A 36 -14.04 31.36 29.46
CA THR A 36 -12.98 30.79 30.30
C THR A 36 -13.31 29.40 30.85
N GLY A 37 -14.60 29.07 31.07
CA GLY A 37 -15.03 27.77 31.60
C GLY A 37 -14.81 26.61 30.62
N ALA A 38 -15.19 26.80 29.36
CA ALA A 38 -14.99 25.82 28.30
C ALA A 38 -13.50 25.54 28.03
N ASN A 39 -12.65 26.56 28.20
CA ASN A 39 -11.19 26.41 28.09
C ASN A 39 -10.59 25.57 29.22
N LEU A 40 -11.06 25.71 30.47
CA LEU A 40 -10.53 24.93 31.60
C LEU A 40 -10.90 23.44 31.50
N GLU A 41 -12.12 23.13 31.06
CA GLU A 41 -12.56 21.76 30.84
C GLU A 41 -11.77 21.09 29.70
N ALA A 42 -11.62 21.78 28.57
CA ALA A 42 -10.82 21.28 27.44
C ALA A 42 -9.35 21.03 27.81
N LEU A 43 -8.75 21.91 28.63
CA LEU A 43 -7.41 21.73 29.17
C LEU A 43 -7.32 20.53 30.11
N SER A 44 -8.31 20.35 30.97
CA SER A 44 -8.37 19.24 31.93
C SER A 44 -8.51 17.88 31.23
N LEU A 45 -9.40 17.80 30.24
CA LEU A 45 -9.56 16.61 29.38
C LEU A 45 -8.30 16.33 28.57
N THR A 46 -7.63 17.37 28.05
CA THR A 46 -6.36 17.22 27.34
C THR A 46 -5.25 16.70 28.24
N LYS A 47 -5.16 17.17 29.49
CA LYS A 47 -4.22 16.61 30.48
C LYS A 47 -4.54 15.15 30.79
N LEU A 48 -5.80 14.80 31.05
CA LEU A 48 -6.21 13.42 31.29
C LEU A 48 -5.86 12.49 30.12
N SER A 49 -6.18 12.93 28.89
CA SER A 49 -5.84 12.24 27.64
C SER A 49 -4.34 11.98 27.54
N SER A 50 -3.51 12.99 27.85
CA SER A 50 -2.05 12.86 27.84
C SER A 50 -1.54 11.90 28.93
N SER A 51 -2.13 11.93 30.13
CA SER A 51 -1.80 10.98 31.20
C SER A 51 -2.12 9.54 30.83
N LEU A 52 -3.26 9.28 30.17
CA LEU A 52 -3.62 7.94 29.71
C LEU A 52 -2.73 7.45 28.57
N GLU A 53 -2.26 8.35 27.71
CA GLU A 53 -1.33 8.02 26.62
C GLU A 53 0.00 7.44 27.15
N GLN A 54 0.47 7.88 28.31
CA GLN A 54 1.71 7.37 28.93
C GLN A 54 1.65 5.87 29.21
N LEU A 55 0.44 5.29 29.38
CA LEU A 55 0.27 3.86 29.60
C LEU A 55 0.67 2.99 28.40
N ILE A 56 0.71 3.56 27.19
CA ILE A 56 1.00 2.82 25.94
C ILE A 56 2.31 3.25 25.26
N VAL A 57 2.87 4.43 25.57
CA VAL A 57 4.08 4.95 24.90
C VAL A 57 5.35 4.21 25.31
N ASP A 58 5.51 3.90 26.60
CA ASP A 58 6.70 3.21 27.10
C ASP A 58 6.58 1.68 27.03
N ASN A 59 5.45 1.19 26.51
CA ASN A 59 5.07 -0.22 26.48
C ASN A 59 5.35 -0.92 27.83
N CYS A 60 5.18 -0.18 28.94
CA CYS A 60 5.62 -0.61 30.26
C CYS A 60 4.80 -1.83 30.68
N PRO A 61 5.37 -3.05 30.61
CA PRO A 61 4.60 -4.28 30.75
C PRO A 61 4.10 -4.46 32.19
N VAL A 62 4.62 -3.65 33.12
CA VAL A 62 4.34 -3.70 34.56
C VAL A 62 2.87 -3.43 34.89
N PHE A 63 2.17 -2.62 34.09
CA PHE A 63 0.79 -2.20 34.42
C PHE A 63 -0.29 -2.77 33.51
N SER A 64 0.07 -3.31 32.34
CA SER A 64 -0.87 -3.97 31.44
C SER A 64 -1.40 -5.28 32.03
N ASP A 65 -2.70 -5.53 31.92
CA ASP A 65 -3.36 -6.71 32.49
C ASP A 65 -3.82 -7.72 31.43
N ALA A 66 -3.54 -7.44 30.15
CA ALA A 66 -3.69 -8.37 29.02
C ALA A 66 -2.72 -8.02 27.89
N ASP A 67 -2.48 -8.97 27.00
CA ASP A 67 -1.71 -8.76 25.76
C ASP A 67 -2.58 -9.03 24.53
N ILE A 68 -2.41 -8.20 23.51
CA ILE A 68 -2.93 -8.47 22.17
C ILE A 68 -1.73 -8.67 21.25
N VAL A 69 -1.61 -9.87 20.69
CA VAL A 69 -0.50 -10.23 19.79
C VAL A 69 -0.86 -9.85 18.37
N VAL A 70 -0.10 -8.91 17.80
CA VAL A 70 -0.25 -8.42 16.42
C VAL A 70 1.04 -8.68 15.66
N GLU A 71 0.97 -9.42 14.55
CA GLU A 71 2.15 -9.78 13.74
C GLU A 71 3.29 -10.40 14.56
N GLY A 72 2.95 -11.17 15.60
CA GLY A 72 3.90 -11.81 16.51
C GLY A 72 4.46 -10.90 17.61
N VAL A 73 4.06 -9.63 17.66
CA VAL A 73 4.45 -8.65 18.68
C VAL A 73 3.35 -8.54 19.74
N ALA A 74 3.69 -8.81 21.00
CA ALA A 74 2.78 -8.62 22.12
C ALA A 74 2.63 -7.12 22.45
N VAL A 75 1.40 -6.63 22.40
CA VAL A 75 1.04 -5.25 22.77
C VAL A 75 0.28 -5.28 24.09
N GLY A 76 0.86 -4.69 25.13
CA GLY A 76 0.23 -4.62 26.45
C GLY A 76 -0.98 -3.69 26.45
N VAL A 77 -2.10 -4.17 26.96
CA VAL A 77 -3.35 -3.41 27.04
C VAL A 77 -3.98 -3.47 28.43
N HIS A 78 -4.88 -2.52 28.70
CA HIS A 78 -5.68 -2.44 29.91
C HIS A 78 -7.13 -2.80 29.57
N ARG A 79 -7.59 -3.97 29.99
CA ARG A 79 -8.91 -4.51 29.63
C ARG A 79 -10.04 -3.56 30.00
N CYS A 80 -9.95 -2.90 31.15
CA CYS A 80 -10.97 -1.95 31.61
C CYS A 80 -11.14 -0.75 30.65
N ILE A 81 -10.06 -0.23 30.07
CA ILE A 81 -10.12 0.89 29.13
C ILE A 81 -10.77 0.44 27.83
N LEU A 82 -10.30 -0.67 27.26
CA LEU A 82 -10.82 -1.21 26.00
C LEU A 82 -12.29 -1.64 26.14
N ALA A 83 -12.66 -2.35 27.21
CA ALA A 83 -14.02 -2.84 27.45
C ALA A 83 -15.04 -1.71 27.68
N VAL A 84 -14.61 -0.53 28.13
CA VAL A 84 -15.50 0.64 28.29
C VAL A 84 -15.71 1.35 26.95
N ARG A 85 -14.70 1.35 26.08
CA ARG A 85 -14.70 2.08 24.79
C ARG A 85 -15.23 1.25 23.63
N SER A 86 -15.20 -0.07 23.75
CA SER A 86 -15.58 -1.01 22.70
C SER A 86 -16.47 -2.10 23.28
N LYS A 87 -17.67 -2.22 22.72
CA LYS A 87 -18.57 -3.33 23.05
C LYS A 87 -17.97 -4.69 22.67
N PHE A 88 -17.24 -4.74 21.55
CA PHE A 88 -16.51 -5.95 21.14
C PHE A 88 -15.52 -6.40 22.21
N PHE A 89 -14.62 -5.53 22.66
CA PHE A 89 -13.65 -5.90 23.69
C PHE A 89 -14.31 -6.20 25.05
N ASN A 90 -15.45 -5.56 25.35
CA ASN A 90 -16.24 -5.88 26.53
C ASN A 90 -16.71 -7.34 26.55
N GLU A 91 -17.20 -7.82 25.41
CA GLU A 91 -17.68 -9.19 25.23
C GLU A 91 -16.51 -10.18 25.24
N VAL A 92 -15.46 -9.92 24.45
CA VAL A 92 -14.25 -10.75 24.38
C VAL A 92 -13.62 -10.97 25.76
N PHE A 93 -13.49 -9.92 26.58
CA PHE A 93 -12.87 -10.05 27.90
C PHE A 93 -13.78 -10.69 28.95
N LYS A 94 -15.11 -10.71 28.75
CA LYS A 94 -16.05 -11.42 29.63
C LYS A 94 -16.04 -12.93 29.38
N GLU A 95 -15.91 -13.33 28.11
CA GLU A 95 -15.90 -14.74 27.72
C GLU A 95 -14.64 -15.47 28.18
N GLY A 96 -13.58 -14.73 28.54
CA GLY A 96 -12.33 -15.31 29.02
C GLY A 96 -11.58 -16.09 27.93
N SER A 97 -11.82 -15.75 26.65
CA SER A 97 -11.27 -16.42 25.46
C SER A 97 -9.76 -16.25 25.26
N GLY A 98 -9.05 -15.61 26.19
CA GLY A 98 -7.61 -15.45 26.13
C GLY A 98 -6.90 -16.77 26.42
N SER A 99 -5.89 -17.10 25.61
CA SER A 99 -4.93 -18.14 25.97
C SER A 99 -4.15 -17.67 27.21
N SER A 100 -4.04 -18.54 28.22
CA SER A 100 -3.25 -18.24 29.42
C SER A 100 -1.83 -18.71 29.19
N GLU A 101 -0.90 -17.77 28.99
CA GLU A 101 0.54 -18.05 29.05
C GLU A 101 1.04 -18.10 30.51
N LYS A 102 2.28 -18.59 30.67
CA LYS A 102 2.93 -19.02 31.91
C LYS A 102 2.88 -18.05 33.12
N ASP A 103 2.52 -16.79 32.90
CA ASP A 103 2.44 -15.73 33.93
C ASP A 103 1.01 -15.39 34.38
N GLY A 104 -0.02 -16.09 33.88
CA GLY A 104 -1.43 -15.86 34.27
C GLY A 104 -2.09 -14.63 33.65
N LYS A 105 -1.33 -13.83 32.87
CA LYS A 105 -1.83 -12.72 32.06
C LYS A 105 -2.51 -13.27 30.79
N PRO A 106 -3.77 -12.88 30.48
CA PRO A 106 -4.46 -13.34 29.29
C PRO A 106 -3.86 -12.73 28.02
N SER A 107 -3.66 -13.56 27.01
CA SER A 107 -3.14 -13.17 25.69
C SER A 107 -4.14 -13.50 24.59
N TYR A 108 -4.40 -12.52 23.71
CA TYR A 108 -5.35 -12.62 22.61
C TYR A 108 -4.62 -12.45 21.27
N ASN A 109 -4.83 -13.37 20.34
CA ASN A 109 -4.24 -13.26 19.02
C ASN A 109 -5.13 -12.41 18.09
N MET A 110 -4.57 -11.36 17.49
CA MET A 110 -5.29 -10.49 16.57
C MET A 110 -5.94 -11.25 15.42
N SER A 111 -5.29 -12.28 14.86
CA SER A 111 -5.88 -13.04 13.75
C SER A 111 -7.13 -13.83 14.14
N GLU A 112 -7.27 -14.18 15.43
CA GLU A 112 -8.46 -14.86 15.95
C GLU A 112 -9.62 -13.88 16.21
N LEU A 113 -9.31 -12.59 16.37
CA LEU A 113 -10.30 -11.53 16.58
C LEU A 113 -10.88 -10.98 15.26
N LEU A 114 -10.29 -11.33 14.11
CA LEU A 114 -10.62 -10.74 12.81
C LEU A 114 -11.24 -11.78 11.86
N PRO A 115 -12.49 -11.60 11.40
CA PRO A 115 -13.17 -12.64 10.63
C PRO A 115 -12.76 -12.74 9.14
N TYR A 116 -12.32 -11.64 8.50
CA TYR A 116 -12.17 -11.56 7.04
C TYR A 116 -10.93 -10.77 6.56
N GLY A 117 -10.06 -10.36 7.48
CA GLY A 117 -8.97 -9.45 7.15
C GLY A 117 -7.88 -9.42 8.19
N LYS A 118 -6.96 -8.45 8.04
CA LYS A 118 -5.83 -8.24 8.94
C LYS A 118 -5.72 -6.78 9.34
N ILE A 119 -5.12 -6.54 10.50
CA ILE A 119 -4.73 -5.22 10.97
C ILE A 119 -3.25 -5.31 11.32
N GLY A 120 -2.42 -4.48 10.70
CA GLY A 120 -1.00 -4.41 10.98
C GLY A 120 -0.70 -3.75 12.32
N LEU A 121 0.52 -3.95 12.82
CA LEU A 121 0.92 -3.43 14.12
C LEU A 121 0.75 -1.90 14.24
N GLU A 122 1.14 -1.12 13.23
CA GLU A 122 1.09 0.34 13.30
C GLU A 122 -0.35 0.86 13.25
N ALA A 123 -1.20 0.25 12.43
CA ALA A 123 -2.61 0.59 12.37
C ALA A 123 -3.27 0.30 13.72
N PHE A 124 -2.96 -0.86 14.32
CA PHE A 124 -3.43 -1.19 15.66
C PHE A 124 -2.91 -0.22 16.72
N GLN A 125 -1.65 0.21 16.68
CA GLN A 125 -1.11 1.20 17.62
C GLN A 125 -1.78 2.56 17.51
N VAL A 126 -2.06 3.05 16.30
CA VAL A 126 -2.81 4.31 16.09
C VAL A 126 -4.23 4.17 16.61
N PHE A 127 -4.89 3.05 16.31
CA PHE A 127 -6.23 2.74 16.80
C PHE A 127 -6.26 2.63 18.33
N LEU A 128 -5.30 1.93 18.94
CA LEU A 128 -5.16 1.80 20.38
C LEU A 128 -4.93 3.17 21.03
N SER A 129 -4.07 3.99 20.44
CA SER A 129 -3.85 5.35 20.91
C SER A 129 -5.15 6.17 20.92
N TYR A 130 -6.04 5.97 19.93
CA TYR A 130 -7.36 6.60 19.95
C TYR A 130 -8.22 6.08 21.11
N LEU A 131 -8.26 4.78 21.38
CA LEU A 131 -9.03 4.22 22.49
C LEU A 131 -8.65 4.79 23.86
N TYR A 132 -7.36 5.08 24.08
CA TYR A 132 -6.89 5.67 25.34
C TYR A 132 -7.16 7.18 25.39
N THR A 133 -6.85 7.88 24.31
CA THR A 133 -6.76 9.35 24.32
C THR A 133 -8.03 10.06 23.84
N GLY A 134 -8.89 9.37 23.08
CA GLY A 134 -10.00 9.96 22.33
C GLY A 134 -9.56 10.83 21.15
N LYS A 135 -8.25 10.88 20.84
CA LYS A 135 -7.67 11.72 19.79
C LYS A 135 -7.04 10.83 18.72
N LEU A 136 -7.49 11.00 17.48
CA LEU A 136 -6.93 10.25 16.36
C LEU A 136 -5.63 10.91 15.92
N LYS A 137 -4.52 10.19 16.05
CA LYS A 137 -3.21 10.65 15.59
C LYS A 137 -3.16 10.72 14.06
N PRO A 138 -2.32 11.60 13.48
CA PRO A 138 -2.06 11.59 12.05
C PRO A 138 -1.46 10.23 11.64
N SER A 139 -1.75 9.81 10.40
CA SER A 139 -1.19 8.58 9.85
C SER A 139 0.35 8.67 9.78
N PRO A 140 1.10 7.70 10.33
CA PRO A 140 2.56 7.73 10.28
C PRO A 140 3.05 7.58 8.83
N MET A 141 3.86 8.53 8.37
CA MET A 141 4.33 8.56 6.99
C MET A 141 5.09 7.28 6.59
N GLU A 142 5.82 6.69 7.53
CA GLU A 142 6.59 5.47 7.29
C GLU A 142 5.76 4.26 6.84
N VAL A 143 4.45 4.24 7.11
CA VAL A 143 3.52 3.19 6.67
C VAL A 143 2.39 3.69 5.78
N SER A 144 2.13 5.00 5.75
CA SER A 144 1.04 5.60 4.97
C SER A 144 1.50 6.37 3.73
N THR A 145 2.79 6.34 3.38
CA THR A 145 3.29 6.83 2.09
C THR A 145 4.05 5.72 1.37
N CYS A 146 4.30 5.90 0.07
CA CYS A 146 5.16 5.00 -0.69
C CYS A 146 6.56 5.58 -0.86
N VAL A 147 7.51 4.78 -1.33
CA VAL A 147 8.90 5.21 -1.56
C VAL A 147 9.14 5.87 -2.92
N ASP A 148 8.10 6.04 -3.73
CA ASP A 148 8.20 6.76 -5.00
C ASP A 148 8.26 8.27 -4.76
N ASN A 149 9.43 8.87 -5.04
CA ASN A 149 9.70 10.30 -4.85
C ASN A 149 8.84 11.21 -5.75
N VAL A 150 8.25 10.69 -6.83
CA VAL A 150 7.39 11.46 -7.74
C VAL A 150 5.92 11.41 -7.30
N CYS A 151 5.58 10.51 -6.38
CA CYS A 151 4.21 10.35 -5.91
C CYS A 151 3.79 11.49 -4.98
N ALA A 152 2.68 12.17 -5.28
CA ALA A 152 2.08 13.17 -4.39
C ALA A 152 1.49 12.59 -3.09
N HIS A 153 1.41 11.25 -2.98
CA HIS A 153 0.84 10.50 -1.86
C HIS A 153 -0.66 10.76 -1.57
N ASP A 154 -1.38 11.41 -2.47
CA ASP A 154 -2.83 11.66 -2.36
C ASP A 154 -3.70 10.40 -2.23
N ALA A 155 -3.33 9.32 -2.93
CA ALA A 155 -4.07 8.05 -2.97
C ALA A 155 -3.13 6.88 -3.36
N CYS A 156 -1.93 6.84 -2.76
CA CYS A 156 -1.00 5.74 -3.00
C CYS A 156 -1.42 4.48 -2.22
N ARG A 157 -0.98 3.29 -2.69
CA ARG A 157 -1.34 2.00 -2.09
C ARG A 157 -1.10 1.95 -0.56
N PRO A 158 0.05 2.39 -0.02
CA PRO A 158 0.24 2.46 1.44
C PRO A 158 -0.80 3.31 2.17
N ALA A 159 -1.11 4.50 1.65
CA ALA A 159 -2.11 5.38 2.25
C ALA A 159 -3.50 4.74 2.28
N ILE A 160 -3.89 4.09 1.18
CA ILE A 160 -5.15 3.37 1.03
C ILE A 160 -5.19 2.18 1.99
N SER A 161 -4.15 1.34 1.98
CA SER A 161 -4.08 0.13 2.81
C SER A 161 -4.16 0.49 4.30
N PHE A 162 -3.44 1.52 4.74
CA PHE A 162 -3.48 1.98 6.12
C PHE A 162 -4.88 2.50 6.52
N ALA A 163 -5.55 3.26 5.65
CA ALA A 163 -6.92 3.71 5.91
C ALA A 163 -7.94 2.57 5.89
N VAL A 164 -7.74 1.56 5.03
CA VAL A 164 -8.54 0.33 4.97
C VAL A 164 -8.43 -0.44 6.29
N GLU A 165 -7.21 -0.62 6.82
CA GLU A 165 -7.00 -1.30 8.11
C GLU A 165 -7.67 -0.54 9.27
N LEU A 166 -7.57 0.80 9.29
CA LEU A 166 -8.23 1.61 10.31
C LEU A 166 -9.76 1.58 10.21
N MET A 167 -10.31 1.59 8.98
CA MET A 167 -11.74 1.40 8.75
C MET A 167 -12.20 0.04 9.25
N TYR A 168 -11.43 -1.01 8.93
CA TYR A 168 -11.72 -2.38 9.35
C TYR A 168 -11.71 -2.51 10.87
N ALA A 169 -10.65 -2.02 11.53
CA ALA A 169 -10.54 -1.97 12.98
C ALA A 169 -11.72 -1.25 13.63
N SER A 170 -12.09 -0.08 13.10
CA SER A 170 -13.19 0.73 13.62
C SER A 170 -14.54 0.02 13.55
N SER A 171 -14.78 -0.71 12.46
CA SER A 171 -16.03 -1.47 12.27
C SER A 171 -16.06 -2.72 13.15
N ILE A 172 -15.03 -3.58 13.06
CA ILE A 172 -14.99 -4.86 13.78
C ILE A 172 -14.95 -4.66 15.29
N PHE A 173 -14.13 -3.72 15.77
CA PHE A 173 -14.04 -3.41 17.20
C PHE A 173 -15.13 -2.46 17.68
N GLN A 174 -16.15 -2.20 16.85
CA GLN A 174 -17.37 -1.47 17.21
C GLN A 174 -17.10 -0.08 17.80
N ILE A 175 -16.31 0.74 17.08
CA ILE A 175 -16.05 2.15 17.38
C ILE A 175 -16.77 3.02 16.33
N PRO A 176 -18.08 3.29 16.54
CA PRO A 176 -18.94 3.87 15.51
C PRO A 176 -18.54 5.29 15.11
N GLU A 177 -17.85 6.05 15.98
CA GLU A 177 -17.45 7.43 15.71
C GLU A 177 -16.34 7.52 14.64
N LEU A 178 -15.52 6.48 14.51
CA LEU A 178 -14.41 6.43 13.55
C LEU A 178 -14.84 5.95 12.16
N VAL A 179 -15.88 5.12 12.08
CA VAL A 179 -16.41 4.57 10.82
C VAL A 179 -16.73 5.65 9.78
N PRO A 180 -17.53 6.71 10.06
CA PRO A 180 -17.85 7.73 9.05
C PRO A 180 -16.61 8.56 8.65
N LEU A 181 -15.64 8.73 9.56
CA LEU A 181 -14.39 9.44 9.27
C LEU A 181 -13.58 8.69 8.20
N PHE A 182 -13.35 7.38 8.42
CA PHE A 182 -12.58 6.59 7.46
C PHE A 182 -13.37 6.30 6.19
N GLN A 183 -14.69 6.13 6.26
CA GLN A 183 -15.54 6.04 5.07
C GLN A 183 -15.36 7.27 4.17
N ARG A 184 -15.41 8.49 4.72
CA ARG A 184 -15.19 9.73 3.95
C ARG A 184 -13.80 9.78 3.33
N ARG A 185 -12.77 9.37 4.07
CA ARG A 185 -11.39 9.32 3.57
C ARG A 185 -11.25 8.33 2.41
N LEU A 186 -11.85 7.15 2.54
CA LEU A 186 -11.84 6.12 1.49
C LEU A 186 -12.61 6.57 0.24
N LEU A 187 -13.75 7.24 0.39
CA LEU A 187 -14.48 7.84 -0.74
C LEU A 187 -13.58 8.79 -1.56
N ASN A 188 -12.82 9.66 -0.87
CA ASN A 188 -11.87 10.55 -1.55
C ASN A 188 -10.76 9.78 -2.29
N PHE A 189 -10.35 8.62 -1.79
CA PHE A 189 -9.38 7.77 -2.50
C PHE A 189 -9.99 7.12 -3.73
N VAL A 190 -11.23 6.66 -3.69
CA VAL A 190 -11.90 6.01 -4.83
C VAL A 190 -11.85 6.89 -6.08
N GLU A 191 -11.96 8.21 -5.95
CA GLU A 191 -11.90 9.13 -7.08
C GLU A 191 -10.51 9.22 -7.73
N LYS A 192 -9.44 9.06 -6.95
CA LYS A 192 -8.04 9.34 -7.34
C LYS A 192 -7.19 8.08 -7.55
N ALA A 193 -7.58 6.97 -6.95
CA ALA A 193 -6.81 5.73 -6.91
C ALA A 193 -6.76 5.04 -8.28
N LEU A 194 -5.68 4.28 -8.49
CA LEU A 194 -5.60 3.30 -9.58
C LEU A 194 -6.68 2.22 -9.38
N LEU A 195 -7.09 1.56 -10.46
CA LEU A 195 -8.21 0.62 -10.42
C LEU A 195 -7.95 -0.57 -9.48
N GLU A 196 -6.71 -1.05 -9.47
CA GLU A 196 -6.24 -2.15 -8.62
C GLU A 196 -6.25 -1.77 -7.12
N ASP A 197 -6.19 -0.47 -6.84
CA ASP A 197 -6.21 0.10 -5.49
C ASP A 197 -7.63 0.32 -4.94
N ILE A 198 -8.66 0.19 -5.79
CA ILE A 198 -10.06 0.24 -5.37
C ILE A 198 -10.48 -1.10 -4.77
N ILE A 199 -9.89 -2.22 -5.21
CA ILE A 199 -10.28 -3.56 -4.78
C ILE A 199 -10.22 -3.72 -3.24
N PRO A 200 -9.13 -3.34 -2.53
CA PRO A 200 -9.12 -3.40 -1.07
C PRO A 200 -10.16 -2.50 -0.40
N ILE A 201 -10.45 -1.33 -0.99
CA ILE A 201 -11.48 -0.42 -0.49
C ILE A 201 -12.85 -1.07 -0.60
N LEU A 202 -13.13 -1.71 -1.74
CA LEU A 202 -14.39 -2.39 -1.98
C LEU A 202 -14.58 -3.59 -1.04
N VAL A 203 -13.56 -4.42 -0.87
CA VAL A 203 -13.59 -5.57 0.04
C VAL A 203 -13.89 -5.13 1.47
N VAL A 204 -13.16 -4.13 1.98
CA VAL A 204 -13.40 -3.65 3.35
C VAL A 204 -14.78 -3.00 3.49
N ALA A 205 -15.21 -2.22 2.49
CA ALA A 205 -16.52 -1.58 2.50
C ALA A 205 -17.66 -2.61 2.53
N PHE A 206 -17.50 -3.72 1.81
CA PHE A 206 -18.46 -4.82 1.80
C PHE A 206 -18.55 -5.48 3.18
N HIS A 207 -17.43 -5.90 3.76
CA HIS A 207 -17.42 -6.55 5.07
C HIS A 207 -17.87 -5.63 6.20
N CYS A 208 -17.58 -4.33 6.11
CA CYS A 208 -18.04 -3.32 7.06
C CYS A 208 -19.47 -2.81 6.79
N GLN A 209 -20.16 -3.35 5.78
CA GLN A 209 -21.54 -2.99 5.42
C GLN A 209 -21.72 -1.50 5.05
N CYS A 210 -20.71 -0.89 4.44
CA CYS A 210 -20.72 0.52 4.03
C CYS A 210 -21.31 0.70 2.63
N SER A 211 -22.64 0.64 2.54
CA SER A 211 -23.39 0.61 1.27
C SER A 211 -23.03 1.73 0.28
N GLN A 212 -22.83 2.97 0.75
CA GLN A 212 -22.45 4.09 -0.12
C GLN A 212 -21.06 3.88 -0.76
N LEU A 213 -20.09 3.43 0.03
CA LEU A 213 -18.72 3.19 -0.45
C LEU A 213 -18.66 1.99 -1.39
N VAL A 214 -19.41 0.92 -1.06
CA VAL A 214 -19.58 -0.24 -1.95
C VAL A 214 -20.15 0.20 -3.30
N SER A 215 -21.25 0.96 -3.31
CA SER A 215 -21.91 1.42 -4.53
C SER A 215 -20.96 2.21 -5.44
N GLN A 216 -20.21 3.16 -4.88
CA GLN A 216 -19.25 3.95 -5.66
C GLN A 216 -18.08 3.13 -6.20
N CYS A 217 -17.55 2.21 -5.39
CA CYS A 217 -16.48 1.32 -5.84
C CYS A 217 -16.98 0.39 -6.96
N VAL A 218 -18.15 -0.22 -6.79
CA VAL A 218 -18.79 -1.10 -7.78
C VAL A 218 -19.02 -0.36 -9.10
N ASP A 219 -19.56 0.86 -9.05
CA ASP A 219 -19.80 1.67 -10.24
C ASP A 219 -18.50 2.05 -10.96
N ARG A 220 -17.45 2.43 -10.22
CA ARG A 220 -16.14 2.73 -10.80
C ARG A 220 -15.48 1.49 -11.43
N VAL A 221 -15.54 0.35 -10.76
CA VAL A 221 -15.00 -0.92 -11.29
C VAL A 221 -15.80 -1.38 -12.52
N ALA A 222 -17.13 -1.27 -12.49
CA ALA A 222 -17.98 -1.65 -13.60
C ALA A 222 -17.67 -0.86 -14.88
N ARG A 223 -17.39 0.44 -14.75
CA ARG A 223 -17.01 1.34 -15.86
C ARG A 223 -15.54 1.24 -16.31
N SER A 224 -14.76 0.35 -15.68
CA SER A 224 -13.34 0.19 -15.97
C SER A 224 -13.03 -1.03 -16.84
N ASP A 225 -11.81 -1.08 -17.37
CA ASP A 225 -11.23 -2.18 -18.15
C ASP A 225 -10.63 -3.31 -17.28
N LEU A 226 -10.95 -3.33 -15.97
CA LEU A 226 -10.47 -4.37 -15.07
C LEU A 226 -11.00 -5.75 -15.50
N ASP A 227 -10.08 -6.69 -15.69
CA ASP A 227 -10.40 -8.01 -16.23
C ASP A 227 -11.35 -8.81 -15.32
N SER A 228 -12.23 -9.61 -15.94
CA SER A 228 -13.26 -10.38 -15.23
C SER A 228 -12.67 -11.43 -14.30
N ILE A 229 -11.50 -11.99 -14.61
CA ILE A 229 -10.82 -12.96 -13.75
C ILE A 229 -10.35 -12.28 -12.47
N CYS A 230 -9.77 -11.08 -12.57
CA CYS A 230 -9.34 -10.31 -11.41
C CYS A 230 -10.51 -10.03 -10.46
N ILE A 231 -11.66 -9.63 -11.01
CA ILE A 231 -12.89 -9.40 -10.24
C ILE A 231 -13.35 -10.70 -9.56
N GLU A 232 -13.38 -11.81 -10.30
CA GLU A 232 -13.79 -13.12 -9.78
C GLU A 232 -12.90 -13.66 -8.66
N LYS A 233 -11.59 -13.39 -8.72
CA LYS A 233 -10.60 -13.88 -7.75
C LYS A 233 -10.54 -13.03 -6.48
N GLU A 234 -10.71 -11.72 -6.60
CA GLU A 234 -10.44 -10.78 -5.51
C GLU A 234 -11.70 -10.32 -4.76
N LEU A 235 -12.89 -10.46 -5.36
CA LEU A 235 -14.13 -9.91 -4.80
C LEU A 235 -15.15 -10.99 -4.39
N PRO A 236 -15.94 -10.73 -3.32
CA PRO A 236 -17.07 -11.58 -2.95
C PRO A 236 -18.05 -11.80 -4.12
N TYR A 237 -18.69 -12.96 -4.16
CA TYR A 237 -19.57 -13.36 -5.25
C TYR A 237 -20.70 -12.34 -5.50
N GLU A 238 -21.31 -11.81 -4.44
CA GLU A 238 -22.40 -10.85 -4.51
C GLU A 238 -21.97 -9.53 -5.20
N VAL A 239 -20.73 -9.10 -4.90
CA VAL A 239 -20.14 -7.89 -5.48
C VAL A 239 -19.78 -8.15 -6.96
N THR A 240 -19.19 -9.30 -7.26
CA THR A 240 -18.85 -9.73 -8.61
C THR A 240 -20.09 -9.81 -9.51
N GLU A 241 -21.19 -10.39 -9.04
CA GLU A 241 -22.46 -10.42 -9.76
C GLU A 241 -23.03 -9.03 -10.00
N SER A 242 -22.94 -8.14 -9.00
CA SER A 242 -23.39 -6.75 -9.14
C SER A 242 -22.62 -6.01 -10.25
N ILE A 243 -21.29 -6.17 -10.28
CA ILE A 243 -20.43 -5.58 -11.33
C ILE A 243 -20.77 -6.15 -12.71
N ARG A 244 -20.94 -7.48 -12.81
CA ARG A 244 -21.32 -8.15 -14.08
C ARG A 244 -22.66 -7.64 -14.61
N LEU A 245 -23.65 -7.48 -13.74
CA LEU A 245 -24.96 -6.97 -14.12
C LEU A 245 -24.90 -5.53 -14.61
N LEU A 246 -24.08 -4.68 -14.00
CA LEU A 246 -23.88 -3.30 -14.45
C LEU A 246 -23.19 -3.23 -15.81
N ARG A 247 -22.10 -3.99 -16.02
CA ARG A 247 -21.40 -4.07 -17.31
C ARG A 247 -22.33 -4.49 -18.46
N ARG A 248 -23.26 -5.41 -18.21
CA ARG A 248 -24.27 -5.82 -19.21
C ARG A 248 -25.31 -4.75 -19.54
N LYS A 249 -25.65 -3.90 -18.57
CA LYS A 249 -26.64 -2.81 -18.74
C LYS A 249 -26.04 -1.59 -19.44
N SER A 250 -24.72 -1.45 -19.43
CA SER A 250 -23.99 -0.35 -20.06
C SER A 250 -23.19 -0.81 -21.29
N PRO A 251 -23.82 -1.28 -22.38
CA PRO A 251 -23.12 -1.21 -23.65
C PRO A 251 -22.93 0.28 -23.95
N SER A 252 -21.70 0.78 -23.91
CA SER A 252 -21.42 2.16 -24.28
C SER A 252 -21.91 2.41 -25.71
N ASP A 253 -22.74 3.44 -25.87
CA ASP A 253 -22.87 4.18 -27.12
C ASP A 253 -21.49 4.70 -27.51
N GLY A 254 -20.78 3.99 -28.39
CA GLY A 254 -19.45 4.38 -28.84
C GLY A 254 -18.81 3.29 -29.69
N GLU A 255 -18.67 3.57 -30.98
CA GLU A 255 -17.89 2.78 -31.93
C GLU A 255 -16.48 2.51 -31.39
N GLY A 256 -16.24 1.26 -31.00
CA GLY A 256 -14.92 0.73 -30.68
C GLY A 256 -14.99 -0.77 -30.91
N ASN A 257 -14.18 -1.29 -31.82
CA ASN A 257 -14.03 -2.70 -32.12
C ASN A 257 -13.64 -3.50 -30.85
N GLU A 258 -14.59 -3.87 -30.00
CA GLU A 258 -14.44 -5.11 -29.23
C GLU A 258 -14.62 -6.23 -30.26
N ALA A 259 -13.49 -6.80 -30.68
CA ALA A 259 -13.50 -8.07 -31.39
C ALA A 259 -14.38 -9.01 -30.57
N VAL A 260 -15.53 -9.41 -31.12
CA VAL A 260 -16.42 -10.39 -30.52
C VAL A 260 -15.59 -11.65 -30.33
N VAL A 261 -15.00 -11.81 -29.14
CA VAL A 261 -14.24 -13.01 -28.81
C VAL A 261 -15.24 -14.15 -28.89
N ASP A 262 -14.94 -15.12 -29.75
CA ASP A 262 -15.80 -16.30 -29.92
C ASP A 262 -16.08 -16.90 -28.52
N PRO A 263 -17.35 -17.05 -28.11
CA PRO A 263 -17.70 -17.64 -26.82
C PRO A 263 -17.04 -19.02 -26.59
N LEU A 264 -16.66 -19.73 -27.66
CA LEU A 264 -15.88 -20.96 -27.57
C LEU A 264 -14.40 -20.71 -27.24
N GLN A 265 -13.78 -19.66 -27.80
CA GLN A 265 -12.41 -19.26 -27.51
C GLN A 265 -12.27 -18.83 -26.04
N GLU A 266 -13.19 -18.00 -25.53
CA GLU A 266 -13.18 -17.59 -24.11
C GLU A 266 -13.30 -18.80 -23.17
N LYS A 267 -14.18 -19.76 -23.51
CA LYS A 267 -14.31 -21.02 -22.74
C LYS A 267 -13.02 -21.84 -22.75
N ARG A 268 -12.30 -21.89 -23.88
CA ARG A 268 -11.01 -22.60 -23.98
C ARG A 268 -9.93 -21.89 -23.16
N ILE A 269 -9.81 -20.57 -23.23
CA ILE A 269 -8.89 -19.76 -22.40
C ILE A 269 -9.16 -20.02 -20.91
N ARG A 270 -10.43 -19.99 -20.48
CA ARG A 270 -10.81 -20.31 -19.09
C ARG A 270 -10.43 -21.73 -18.65
N ARG A 271 -10.38 -22.71 -19.56
CA ARG A 271 -9.88 -24.06 -19.23
C ARG A 271 -8.37 -24.06 -18.99
N ILE A 272 -7.61 -23.32 -19.80
CA ILE A 272 -6.16 -23.15 -19.60
C ILE A 272 -5.88 -22.49 -18.25
N HIS A 273 -6.60 -21.42 -17.92
CA HIS A 273 -6.48 -20.76 -16.60
C HIS A 273 -6.83 -21.69 -15.44
N LYS A 274 -7.87 -22.52 -15.58
CA LYS A 274 -8.21 -23.53 -14.56
C LYS A 274 -7.13 -24.60 -14.38
N ALA A 275 -6.45 -25.00 -15.45
CA ALA A 275 -5.32 -25.93 -15.36
C ALA A 275 -4.12 -25.29 -14.63
N LEU A 276 -3.89 -23.99 -14.83
CA LEU A 276 -2.90 -23.22 -14.08
C LEU A 276 -3.27 -23.06 -12.59
N ASP A 277 -4.56 -22.89 -12.27
CA ASP A 277 -5.06 -22.88 -10.89
C ASP A 277 -4.87 -24.22 -10.16
N SER A 278 -4.83 -25.33 -10.90
CA SER A 278 -4.59 -26.67 -10.36
C SER A 278 -3.12 -27.10 -10.43
N ASP A 279 -2.21 -26.18 -10.75
CA ASP A 279 -0.76 -26.43 -10.94
C ASP A 279 -0.46 -27.56 -11.96
N ASP A 280 -1.36 -27.81 -12.92
CA ASP A 280 -1.26 -28.92 -13.89
C ASP A 280 -0.71 -28.41 -15.23
N VAL A 281 0.60 -28.22 -15.30
CA VAL A 281 1.30 -27.73 -16.49
C VAL A 281 1.25 -28.74 -17.65
N GLU A 282 1.11 -30.04 -17.36
CA GLU A 282 0.94 -31.05 -18.42
C GLU A 282 -0.46 -30.94 -19.05
N LEU A 283 -1.51 -30.71 -18.25
CA LEU A 283 -2.83 -30.39 -18.78
C LEU A 283 -2.82 -29.08 -19.59
N VAL A 284 -2.08 -28.06 -19.15
CA VAL A 284 -1.89 -26.85 -19.96
C VAL A 284 -1.30 -27.20 -21.33
N LYS A 285 -0.23 -28.00 -21.39
CA LYS A 285 0.34 -28.46 -22.68
C LYS A 285 -0.67 -29.22 -23.52
N LEU A 286 -1.41 -30.15 -22.93
CA LEU A 286 -2.43 -30.92 -23.64
C LEU A 286 -3.50 -29.99 -24.24
N LEU A 287 -4.03 -29.05 -23.45
CA LEU A 287 -5.04 -28.09 -23.91
C LEU A 287 -4.52 -27.18 -25.04
N LEU A 288 -3.24 -26.81 -25.01
CA LEU A 288 -2.59 -26.05 -26.09
C LEU A 288 -2.37 -26.91 -27.34
N THR A 289 -2.14 -28.22 -27.21
CA THR A 289 -2.01 -29.12 -28.37
C THR A 289 -3.34 -29.48 -29.02
N GLU A 290 -4.42 -29.55 -28.23
CA GLU A 290 -5.76 -29.89 -28.70
C GLU A 290 -6.56 -28.68 -29.22
N SER A 291 -6.06 -27.46 -29.05
CA SER A 291 -6.75 -26.23 -29.47
C SER A 291 -5.83 -25.28 -30.23
N ASP A 292 -6.42 -24.43 -31.08
CA ASP A 292 -5.67 -23.42 -31.85
C ASP A 292 -5.26 -22.19 -31.00
N ILE A 293 -5.28 -22.31 -29.66
CA ILE A 293 -5.01 -21.19 -28.74
C ILE A 293 -3.57 -21.28 -28.25
N THR A 294 -2.81 -20.21 -28.40
CA THR A 294 -1.45 -20.11 -27.85
C THR A 294 -1.45 -19.65 -26.39
N LEU A 295 -0.30 -19.77 -25.70
CA LEU A 295 -0.13 -19.20 -24.36
C LEU A 295 -0.35 -17.68 -24.36
N ASP A 296 0.04 -17.00 -25.44
CA ASP A 296 -0.08 -15.56 -25.61
C ASP A 296 -1.54 -15.14 -25.83
N ASP A 297 -2.30 -15.87 -26.66
CA ASP A 297 -3.74 -15.65 -26.85
C ASP A 297 -4.52 -15.81 -25.54
N ALA A 298 -4.11 -16.76 -24.70
CA ALA A 298 -4.70 -16.98 -23.39
C ALA A 298 -4.18 -16.01 -22.33
N THR A 299 -3.18 -15.17 -22.62
CA THR A 299 -2.41 -14.39 -21.61
C THR A 299 -1.98 -15.25 -20.41
N ALA A 300 -1.68 -16.52 -20.68
CA ALA A 300 -1.49 -17.55 -19.66
C ALA A 300 -0.30 -17.25 -18.75
N LEU A 301 0.76 -16.62 -19.29
CA LEU A 301 1.91 -16.22 -18.51
C LEU A 301 1.59 -15.03 -17.59
N HIS A 302 0.76 -14.06 -18.00
CA HIS A 302 0.25 -13.01 -17.11
C HIS A 302 -0.61 -13.61 -16.00
N TYR A 303 -1.47 -14.57 -16.33
CA TYR A 303 -2.31 -15.28 -15.35
C TYR A 303 -1.46 -16.01 -14.32
N ALA A 304 -0.52 -16.84 -14.77
CA ALA A 304 0.38 -17.57 -13.88
C ALA A 304 1.18 -16.62 -13.00
N ALA A 305 1.70 -15.53 -13.59
CA ALA A 305 2.42 -14.51 -12.85
C ALA A 305 1.52 -13.75 -11.86
N ALA A 306 0.20 -13.68 -12.02
CA ALA A 306 -0.70 -13.03 -11.09
C ALA A 306 -1.15 -13.96 -9.94
N TYR A 307 -1.49 -15.22 -10.24
CA TYR A 307 -2.26 -16.06 -9.32
C TYR A 307 -1.59 -17.38 -8.93
N CYS A 308 -0.61 -17.86 -9.70
CA CYS A 308 0.03 -19.16 -9.45
C CYS A 308 1.32 -19.02 -8.64
N ASP A 309 1.80 -20.15 -8.12
CA ASP A 309 3.08 -20.21 -7.41
C ASP A 309 4.27 -19.91 -8.33
N PRO A 310 5.38 -19.33 -7.79
CA PRO A 310 6.59 -19.07 -8.58
C PRO A 310 7.16 -20.29 -9.31
N LYS A 311 6.89 -21.50 -8.81
CA LYS A 311 7.26 -22.77 -9.46
C LYS A 311 6.51 -22.96 -10.77
N VAL A 312 5.18 -22.82 -10.76
CA VAL A 312 4.33 -22.92 -11.96
C VAL A 312 4.73 -21.87 -12.99
N VAL A 313 4.99 -20.63 -12.54
CA VAL A 313 5.49 -19.57 -13.44
C VAL A 313 6.79 -19.99 -14.14
N SER A 314 7.71 -20.61 -13.40
CA SER A 314 8.99 -21.09 -13.94
C SER A 314 8.80 -22.24 -14.94
N GLU A 315 7.86 -23.15 -14.68
CA GLU A 315 7.53 -24.26 -15.59
C GLU A 315 6.87 -23.76 -16.88
N VAL A 316 5.90 -22.83 -16.78
CA VAL A 316 5.27 -22.20 -17.95
C VAL A 316 6.30 -21.41 -18.78
N LEU A 317 7.20 -20.66 -18.14
CA LEU A 317 8.35 -20.04 -18.81
C LEU A 317 9.29 -21.05 -19.46
N GLY A 318 9.37 -22.26 -18.89
CA GLY A 318 10.15 -23.38 -19.41
C GLY A 318 9.64 -23.92 -20.74
N LEU A 319 8.36 -23.74 -21.06
CA LEU A 319 7.75 -24.15 -22.33
C LEU A 319 8.34 -23.38 -23.52
N ARG A 320 8.80 -22.14 -23.31
CA ARG A 320 9.31 -21.23 -24.36
C ARG A 320 8.31 -20.99 -25.50
N LEU A 321 7.02 -21.02 -25.18
CA LEU A 321 5.91 -20.80 -26.12
C LEU A 321 5.20 -19.45 -25.92
N ALA A 322 5.72 -18.60 -25.02
CA ALA A 322 5.10 -17.32 -24.67
C ALA A 322 6.09 -16.16 -24.85
N ASP A 323 5.60 -15.04 -25.37
CA ASP A 323 6.35 -13.78 -25.40
C ASP A 323 6.33 -13.10 -24.02
N VAL A 324 7.50 -13.05 -23.38
CA VAL A 324 7.68 -12.44 -22.05
C VAL A 324 7.44 -10.93 -22.03
N ASN A 325 7.46 -10.27 -23.20
CA ASN A 325 7.23 -8.84 -23.36
C ASN A 325 5.82 -8.50 -23.86
N LEU A 326 4.96 -9.52 -24.05
CA LEU A 326 3.56 -9.32 -24.44
C LEU A 326 2.86 -8.40 -23.44
N ARG A 327 2.11 -7.43 -23.96
CA ARG A 327 1.28 -6.52 -23.17
C ARG A 327 -0.17 -7.01 -23.20
N ASN A 328 -0.79 -7.12 -22.03
CA ASN A 328 -2.23 -7.42 -21.95
C ASN A 328 -3.08 -6.20 -22.37
N SER A 329 -4.41 -6.33 -22.30
CA SER A 329 -5.38 -5.29 -22.67
C SER A 329 -5.19 -3.96 -21.93
N ARG A 330 -4.56 -3.97 -20.76
CA ARG A 330 -4.26 -2.78 -19.93
C ARG A 330 -2.83 -2.27 -20.12
N GLY A 331 -2.08 -2.88 -21.03
CA GLY A 331 -0.71 -2.48 -21.34
C GLY A 331 0.34 -3.05 -20.39
N TYR A 332 -0.02 -3.97 -19.48
CA TYR A 332 0.92 -4.60 -18.56
C TYR A 332 1.68 -5.76 -19.21
N THR A 333 2.99 -5.79 -19.04
CA THR A 333 3.81 -6.98 -19.29
C THR A 333 3.77 -7.90 -18.09
N VAL A 334 4.22 -9.14 -18.28
CA VAL A 334 4.35 -10.11 -17.18
C VAL A 334 5.29 -9.59 -16.08
N LEU A 335 6.32 -8.82 -16.45
CA LEU A 335 7.23 -8.20 -15.49
C LEU A 335 6.53 -7.16 -14.61
N HIS A 336 5.56 -6.40 -15.14
CA HIS A 336 4.75 -5.49 -14.33
C HIS A 336 3.87 -6.25 -13.32
N ILE A 337 3.25 -7.36 -13.74
CA ILE A 337 2.44 -8.21 -12.84
C ILE A 337 3.32 -8.80 -11.72
N ALA A 338 4.52 -9.29 -12.06
CA ALA A 338 5.48 -9.78 -11.06
C ALA A 338 5.93 -8.68 -10.08
N ALA A 339 6.10 -7.45 -10.57
CA ALA A 339 6.39 -6.28 -9.74
C ALA A 339 5.25 -5.95 -8.76
N MET A 340 3.99 -6.12 -9.18
CA MET A 340 2.83 -5.93 -8.29
C MET A 340 2.78 -6.97 -7.17
N ARG A 341 3.15 -8.23 -7.45
CA ARG A 341 3.23 -9.31 -6.45
C ARG A 341 4.43 -9.21 -5.51
N LYS A 342 5.42 -8.38 -5.83
CA LYS A 342 6.66 -8.24 -5.05
C LYS A 342 7.38 -9.57 -4.88
N GLU A 343 7.48 -10.35 -5.97
CA GLU A 343 8.12 -11.67 -5.99
C GLU A 343 9.47 -11.65 -6.75
N PRO A 344 10.61 -11.53 -6.04
CA PRO A 344 11.93 -11.41 -6.66
C PRO A 344 12.31 -12.59 -7.55
N SER A 345 11.91 -13.80 -7.17
CA SER A 345 12.22 -15.04 -7.88
C SER A 345 11.61 -15.03 -9.30
N VAL A 346 10.34 -14.63 -9.40
CA VAL A 346 9.62 -14.48 -10.67
C VAL A 346 10.23 -13.36 -11.51
N ILE A 347 10.53 -12.20 -10.90
CA ILE A 347 11.19 -11.08 -11.58
C ILE A 347 12.52 -11.54 -12.20
N MET A 348 13.38 -12.22 -11.44
CA MET A 348 14.66 -12.73 -11.95
C MET A 348 14.48 -13.75 -13.08
N ALA A 349 13.52 -14.67 -12.96
CA ALA A 349 13.24 -15.65 -14.00
C ALA A 349 12.80 -15.00 -15.31
N LEU A 350 11.95 -13.97 -15.24
CA LEU A 350 11.50 -13.20 -16.41
C LEU A 350 12.65 -12.42 -17.06
N LEU A 351 13.46 -11.72 -16.26
CA LEU A 351 14.62 -10.97 -16.76
C LEU A 351 15.64 -11.90 -17.44
N ALA A 352 15.88 -13.09 -16.87
CA ALA A 352 16.75 -14.11 -17.47
C ALA A 352 16.21 -14.65 -18.81
N LYS A 353 14.91 -14.51 -19.07
CA LYS A 353 14.26 -14.85 -20.34
C LYS A 353 14.13 -13.68 -21.31
N GLY A 354 14.72 -12.52 -20.98
CA GLY A 354 14.73 -11.35 -21.87
C GLY A 354 13.54 -10.41 -21.69
N ALA A 355 12.86 -10.44 -20.53
CA ALA A 355 11.87 -9.43 -20.21
C ALA A 355 12.51 -8.03 -20.10
N SER A 356 11.89 -7.04 -20.74
CA SER A 356 12.35 -5.66 -20.76
C SER A 356 11.88 -4.92 -19.51
N ALA A 357 12.83 -4.45 -18.70
CA ALA A 357 12.56 -3.62 -17.52
C ALA A 357 12.19 -2.16 -17.85
N SER A 358 12.43 -1.71 -19.09
CA SER A 358 12.15 -0.35 -19.54
C SER A 358 10.76 -0.17 -20.16
N THR A 359 10.05 -1.27 -20.46
CA THR A 359 8.69 -1.18 -21.01
C THR A 359 7.77 -0.45 -20.04
N LEU A 360 6.92 0.42 -20.57
CA LEU A 360 5.95 1.17 -19.80
C LEU A 360 4.54 0.61 -20.00
N THR A 361 3.72 0.70 -18.96
CA THR A 361 2.26 0.50 -19.03
C THR A 361 1.58 1.64 -19.82
N PHE A 362 0.29 1.53 -20.12
CA PHE A 362 -0.43 2.61 -20.81
C PHE A 362 -0.54 3.90 -19.98
N ASP A 363 -0.51 3.80 -18.66
CA ASP A 363 -0.44 4.92 -17.72
C ASP A 363 1.00 5.37 -17.41
N GLY A 364 1.99 4.92 -18.19
CA GLY A 364 3.36 5.42 -18.15
C GLY A 364 4.21 4.91 -16.96
N GLN A 365 3.81 3.81 -16.33
CA GLN A 365 4.56 3.22 -15.23
C GLN A 365 5.51 2.12 -15.72
N SER A 366 6.75 2.14 -15.23
CA SER A 366 7.68 1.03 -15.36
C SER A 366 7.48 0.02 -14.22
N ALA A 367 8.04 -1.19 -14.35
CA ALA A 367 8.03 -2.20 -13.29
C ALA A 367 8.61 -1.67 -11.97
N VAL A 368 9.70 -0.89 -12.02
CA VAL A 368 10.30 -0.32 -10.80
C VAL A 368 9.39 0.72 -10.15
N ASN A 369 8.70 1.55 -10.94
CA ASN A 369 7.79 2.57 -10.42
C ASN A 369 6.61 1.90 -9.69
N ILE A 370 6.07 0.81 -10.26
CA ILE A 370 5.05 -0.02 -9.60
C ILE A 370 5.55 -0.53 -8.24
N CYS A 371 6.74 -1.15 -8.18
CA CYS A 371 7.29 -1.61 -6.89
C CYS A 371 7.44 -0.47 -5.88
N ARG A 372 7.97 0.69 -6.30
CA ARG A 372 8.15 1.85 -5.42
C ARG A 372 6.81 2.35 -4.86
N ARG A 373 5.78 2.44 -5.69
CA ARG A 373 4.43 2.88 -5.27
C ARG A 373 3.72 1.92 -4.32
N LEU A 374 4.07 0.63 -4.37
CA LEU A 374 3.50 -0.39 -3.48
C LEU A 374 4.30 -0.59 -2.19
N THR A 375 5.50 -0.03 -2.08
CA THR A 375 6.43 -0.27 -0.96
C THR A 375 6.36 0.88 0.05
N ARG A 376 6.20 0.54 1.33
CA ARG A 376 6.22 1.52 2.44
C ARG A 376 7.66 1.91 2.77
N PRO A 377 7.97 3.16 3.18
CA PRO A 377 9.31 3.55 3.64
C PRO A 377 9.83 2.65 4.76
N LYS A 378 8.98 2.26 5.71
CA LYS A 378 9.32 1.32 6.77
C LYS A 378 9.85 0.00 6.21
N ASP A 379 9.11 -0.59 5.25
CA ASP A 379 9.51 -1.85 4.64
C ASP A 379 10.82 -1.66 3.87
N TYR A 380 10.95 -0.61 3.07
CA TYR A 380 12.16 -0.36 2.27
C TYR A 380 13.42 -0.18 3.13
N HIS A 381 13.32 0.49 4.28
CA HIS A 381 14.44 0.75 5.17
C HIS A 381 14.66 -0.33 6.24
N ALA A 382 13.79 -1.34 6.32
CA ALA A 382 13.95 -2.45 7.25
C ALA A 382 15.31 -3.13 7.05
N LYS A 383 16.11 -3.20 8.12
CA LYS A 383 17.40 -3.90 8.11
C LYS A 383 17.16 -5.39 7.96
N THR A 384 17.94 -6.04 7.10
CA THR A 384 17.99 -7.50 7.04
C THR A 384 18.67 -8.00 8.31
N GLU A 385 17.90 -8.43 9.30
CA GLU A 385 18.45 -9.17 10.44
C GLU A 385 18.93 -10.54 9.96
N GLN A 386 20.10 -10.99 10.42
CA GLN A 386 20.65 -12.31 10.08
C GLN A 386 19.64 -13.40 10.47
N GLY A 387 18.98 -14.01 9.47
CA GLY A 387 18.07 -15.14 9.66
C GLY A 387 16.57 -14.87 9.48
N LYS A 388 16.13 -13.63 9.21
CA LYS A 388 14.72 -13.34 8.84
C LYS A 388 14.55 -13.21 7.32
N GLU A 389 13.32 -13.46 6.84
CA GLU A 389 12.93 -13.34 5.44
C GLU A 389 13.51 -12.06 4.82
N THR A 390 14.21 -12.24 3.72
CA THR A 390 14.80 -11.16 2.94
C THR A 390 13.71 -10.14 2.59
N ASN A 391 13.99 -8.85 2.81
CA ASN A 391 13.10 -7.75 2.44
C ASN A 391 12.78 -7.77 0.94
N LYS A 392 11.72 -8.49 0.56
CA LYS A 392 11.35 -8.76 -0.83
C LYS A 392 11.12 -7.47 -1.62
N ASP A 393 10.48 -6.49 -0.99
CA ASP A 393 10.14 -5.19 -1.58
C ASP A 393 11.39 -4.45 -2.08
N ARG A 394 12.37 -4.29 -1.17
CA ARG A 394 13.65 -3.65 -1.52
C ARG A 394 14.39 -4.43 -2.59
N ILE A 395 14.40 -5.76 -2.50
CA ILE A 395 15.09 -6.61 -3.48
C ILE A 395 14.47 -6.46 -4.87
N CYS A 396 13.14 -6.41 -4.98
CA CYS A 396 12.46 -6.21 -6.27
C CYS A 396 12.88 -4.87 -6.91
N ILE A 397 12.88 -3.79 -6.11
CA ILE A 397 13.31 -2.46 -6.55
C ILE A 397 14.78 -2.51 -7.00
N ASP A 398 15.68 -3.05 -6.17
CA ASP A 398 17.11 -3.09 -6.45
C ASP A 398 17.43 -3.92 -7.72
N ILE A 399 16.74 -5.05 -7.94
CA ILE A 399 16.89 -5.89 -9.15
C ILE A 399 16.48 -5.11 -10.40
N LEU A 400 15.28 -4.51 -10.39
CA LEU A 400 14.75 -3.79 -11.55
C LEU A 400 15.59 -2.54 -11.87
N GLU A 401 16.00 -1.77 -10.85
CA GLU A 401 16.90 -0.62 -11.04
C GLU A 401 18.27 -1.03 -11.60
N ARG A 402 18.78 -2.20 -11.19
CA ARG A 402 20.04 -2.71 -11.72
C ARG A 402 19.90 -3.09 -13.20
N GLU A 403 18.80 -3.72 -13.59
CA GLU A 403 18.56 -4.06 -14.99
C GLU A 403 18.31 -2.83 -15.87
N MET A 404 17.54 -1.85 -15.39
CA MET A 404 17.35 -0.58 -16.13
C MET A 404 18.68 0.17 -16.35
N ARG A 405 19.61 0.12 -15.38
CA ARG A 405 20.96 0.70 -15.55
C ARG A 405 21.86 -0.07 -16.49
N ARG A 406 21.67 -1.40 -16.60
CA ARG A 406 22.45 -2.25 -17.52
C ARG A 406 22.03 -2.06 -18.97
N ASN A 407 20.74 -1.83 -19.22
CA ASN A 407 20.17 -1.65 -20.56
C ASN A 407 19.46 -0.29 -20.70
N PRO A 408 20.19 0.84 -20.68
CA PRO A 408 19.57 2.16 -20.69
C PRO A 408 18.91 2.55 -22.03
N MET A 409 19.09 1.77 -23.10
CA MET A 409 18.66 2.16 -24.47
C MET A 409 17.91 1.07 -25.20
N ALA A 410 16.58 1.10 -25.04
CA ALA A 410 15.59 0.65 -26.02
C ALA A 410 14.35 1.56 -25.87
N GLY A 411 14.40 2.78 -26.42
CA GLY A 411 13.25 3.71 -26.52
C GLY A 411 13.51 5.15 -26.04
N ASP A 412 13.72 6.04 -27.01
CA ASP A 412 13.74 7.52 -27.01
C ASP A 412 14.10 8.36 -25.75
N VAL A 413 15.25 9.01 -25.89
CA VAL A 413 15.82 10.04 -25.02
C VAL A 413 15.15 11.38 -25.30
N SER A 414 14.24 11.82 -24.43
CA SER A 414 13.93 13.26 -24.32
C SER A 414 13.45 13.76 -22.95
N VAL A 415 13.19 12.88 -21.95
CA VAL A 415 12.66 13.34 -20.65
C VAL A 415 13.57 12.96 -19.45
N ALA A 416 14.58 12.11 -19.67
CA ALA A 416 15.39 11.54 -18.58
C ALA A 416 16.53 12.44 -18.05
N SER A 417 16.80 13.62 -18.62
CA SER A 417 18.01 14.38 -18.23
C SER A 417 17.92 15.05 -16.85
N HIS A 418 16.71 15.41 -16.39
CA HIS A 418 16.55 16.08 -15.09
C HIS A 418 16.49 15.10 -13.92
N ALA A 419 15.78 13.96 -14.07
CA ALA A 419 15.66 12.98 -12.99
C ALA A 419 16.98 12.22 -12.71
N LEU A 420 17.81 11.99 -13.74
CA LEU A 420 19.09 11.30 -13.58
C LEU A 420 20.13 12.18 -12.85
N SER A 421 20.07 13.49 -13.08
CA SER A 421 20.88 14.51 -12.40
C SER A 421 20.62 14.49 -10.89
N ASP A 422 19.34 14.47 -10.52
CA ASP A 422 18.93 14.53 -9.11
C ASP A 422 19.20 13.20 -8.38
N ASP A 423 19.07 12.04 -9.05
CA ASP A 423 19.47 10.74 -8.51
C ASP A 423 20.98 10.64 -8.23
N LEU A 424 21.81 11.20 -9.13
CA LEU A 424 23.25 11.30 -8.92
C LEU A 424 23.59 12.23 -7.76
N HIS A 425 22.88 13.35 -7.62
CA HIS A 425 23.08 14.30 -6.53
C HIS A 425 22.73 13.68 -5.16
N MET A 426 21.61 12.96 -5.08
CA MET A 426 21.18 12.25 -3.88
C MET A 426 22.11 11.07 -3.53
N ARG A 427 22.64 10.36 -4.53
CA ARG A 427 23.67 9.32 -4.31
C ARG A 427 25.00 9.89 -3.85
N LEU A 428 25.40 11.05 -4.35
CA LEU A 428 26.60 11.77 -3.88
C LEU A 428 26.44 12.19 -2.43
N LEU A 429 25.30 12.78 -2.05
CA LEU A 429 24.98 13.12 -0.65
C LEU A 429 24.96 11.88 0.26
N TYR A 430 24.43 10.76 -0.21
CA TYR A 430 24.43 9.48 0.53
C TYR A 430 25.84 8.92 0.72
N LEU A 431 26.72 9.03 -0.28
CA LEU A 431 28.12 8.59 -0.20
C LEU A 431 28.98 9.55 0.63
N GLU A 432 28.71 10.86 0.57
CA GLU A 432 29.38 11.88 1.37
C GLU A 432 29.07 11.69 2.87
N ASN A 433 27.83 11.35 3.22
CA ASN A 433 27.44 10.98 4.59
C ASN A 433 28.07 9.65 5.09
N ARG A 434 28.45 8.74 4.18
CA ARG A 434 29.26 7.55 4.50
C ARG A 434 30.76 7.86 4.63
N GLY A 435 31.26 8.86 3.92
CA GLY A 435 32.64 9.34 4.07
C GLY A 435 32.88 10.08 5.38
N ILE A 436 31.88 10.83 5.85
CA ILE A 436 31.95 11.62 7.09
C ILE A 436 31.97 10.72 8.35
N THR A 437 31.44 9.50 8.28
CA THR A 437 31.45 8.55 9.41
C THR A 437 32.73 7.72 9.56
N LEU A 438 33.68 7.81 8.61
CA LEU A 438 34.99 7.13 8.69
C LEU A 438 36.17 8.07 9.02
N PHE A 439 35.95 9.38 9.14
CA PHE A 439 36.98 10.36 9.55
C PHE A 439 36.53 11.31 10.67
N GLY A 440 35.51 10.94 11.45
CA GLY A 440 35.08 11.66 12.64
C GLY A 440 35.88 11.27 13.89
N GLY A 441 37.20 11.48 13.85
CA GLY A 441 38.07 11.04 14.93
C GLY A 441 39.46 11.64 14.95
N PHE A 442 39.63 12.93 14.63
CA PHE A 442 40.75 13.75 15.11
C PHE A 442 40.41 15.23 14.91
N HIS A 443 40.02 15.90 15.99
CA HIS A 443 39.98 17.36 16.05
C HIS A 443 41.38 17.84 16.48
N VAL A 444 41.88 18.91 15.83
CA VAL A 444 42.92 19.89 16.23
C VAL A 444 43.96 20.11 15.12
N ALA A 445 43.83 21.24 14.41
CA ALA A 445 44.87 22.27 14.21
C ALA A 445 44.60 23.12 12.95
N LEU A 446 43.96 24.25 13.21
CA LEU A 446 44.06 25.55 12.54
C LEU A 446 45.12 25.77 11.45
N SER A 447 44.64 26.36 10.35
CA SER A 447 45.19 27.53 9.64
C SER A 447 46.28 27.36 8.56
N ASN A 448 46.04 28.12 7.48
CA ASN A 448 46.98 28.58 6.44
C ASN A 448 47.46 27.54 5.41
N TRP A 449 46.84 27.54 4.23
CA TRP A 449 47.48 28.18 3.07
C TRP A 449 46.52 28.33 1.87
N PHE A 450 46.47 29.56 1.38
CA PHE A 450 45.88 30.00 0.13
C PHE A 450 47.00 29.99 -0.94
N VAL A 451 46.63 29.74 -2.20
CA VAL A 451 47.42 29.97 -3.44
C VAL A 451 48.53 28.95 -3.76
N ILE A 452 48.45 28.30 -4.93
CA ILE A 452 49.36 28.49 -6.09
C ILE A 452 48.96 27.52 -7.23
N LEU A 453 48.75 28.12 -8.40
CA LEU A 453 48.63 27.53 -9.74
C LEU A 453 49.82 26.63 -10.10
N HIS A 454 49.60 25.55 -10.85
CA HIS A 454 50.16 25.39 -12.21
C HIS A 454 49.86 24.04 -12.86
N PHE A 455 49.27 24.10 -14.07
CA PHE A 455 49.44 23.15 -15.16
C PHE A 455 50.93 22.92 -15.48
N PRO A 456 51.31 21.76 -16.03
CA PRO A 456 51.74 21.81 -17.42
C PRO A 456 51.27 20.64 -18.31
N ALA A 457 51.25 20.99 -19.59
CA ALA A 457 50.90 20.23 -20.77
C ALA A 457 52.07 19.39 -21.33
N PHE A 458 51.72 18.34 -22.07
CA PHE A 458 52.40 17.77 -23.26
C PHE A 458 53.87 17.31 -23.17
N HIS A 459 54.13 16.03 -23.45
CA HIS A 459 54.94 15.65 -24.62
C HIS A 459 54.76 14.18 -25.07
N LEU A 460 54.46 14.04 -26.36
CA LEU A 460 54.64 12.87 -27.22
C LEU A 460 56.13 12.44 -27.25
N CYS A 461 56.44 11.13 -27.25
CA CYS A 461 57.15 10.45 -28.36
C CYS A 461 57.36 8.94 -28.15
N CYS A 462 57.26 8.21 -29.25
CA CYS A 462 57.47 6.77 -29.46
C CYS A 462 58.89 6.25 -29.15
N ARG A 463 59.00 4.93 -28.91
CA ARG A 463 60.01 3.97 -29.44
C ARG A 463 59.64 2.56 -28.96
N THR A 464 59.05 1.71 -29.80
CA THR A 464 59.69 0.66 -30.65
C THR A 464 60.56 -0.34 -29.91
N SER A 465 60.05 -1.58 -29.82
CA SER A 465 60.63 -2.76 -30.46
C SER A 465 59.53 -3.78 -30.71
#